data_AF-T0RYM2-F1
#
_entry.id   AF-T0RYM2-F1
#
_cell.length_a   1.000
_cell.length_b   1.000
_cell.length_c   1.000
_cell.angle_alpha   90.00
_cell.angle_beta   90.00
_cell.angle_gamma   90.00
#
_symmetry.space_group_name_H-M   'P 1'
#
loop_
_entity.id
_entity.type
_entity.pdbx_description
1 polymer ?
#
loop_
_entity_poly.entity_id
_entity_poly.type
_entity_poly.pdbx_seq_one_letter_code
_entity_poly.pdbx_strand_id
1 'polypeptide(L)'
;MVRCTLLLALLLSLVAGEPLQAGACGVKACPRLQQPQCGSDGVTYMNACAADKIKCGNRRFTYKAGSCPKPRHPKAADDSDTITFPTAVATPHLRVRPATDRLADD
;
A
#
# COMPACT_ATOMS: atom_id res chain seq x y z
N MET A 1 41.51 -49.93 -0.65
CA MET A 1 41.36 -48.66 -1.39
C MET A 1 39.89 -48.33 -1.69
N VAL A 2 39.10 -49.28 -2.18
CA VAL A 2 37.66 -49.12 -2.54
C VAL A 2 36.74 -48.70 -1.37
N ARG A 3 37.01 -49.15 -0.14
CA ARG A 3 36.22 -48.77 1.04
C ARG A 3 36.36 -47.29 1.42
N CYS A 4 37.51 -46.68 1.16
CA CYS A 4 37.77 -45.28 1.47
C CYS A 4 37.09 -44.35 0.46
N THR A 5 37.11 -44.71 -0.82
CA THR A 5 36.43 -43.95 -1.89
C THR A 5 34.91 -43.98 -1.74
N LEU A 6 34.33 -45.10 -1.27
CA LEU A 6 32.90 -45.19 -0.96
C LEU A 6 32.49 -44.31 0.21
N LEU A 7 33.31 -44.24 1.26
CA LEU A 7 33.05 -43.37 2.42
C LEU A 7 33.15 -41.88 2.05
N LEU A 8 34.16 -41.49 1.27
CA LEU A 8 34.31 -40.12 0.79
C LEU A 8 33.17 -39.71 -0.14
N ALA A 9 32.73 -40.59 -1.04
CA ALA A 9 31.58 -40.34 -1.91
C ALA A 9 30.26 -40.22 -1.12
N LEU A 10 30.07 -41.01 -0.06
CA LEU A 10 28.91 -40.91 0.82
C LEU A 10 28.89 -39.55 1.53
N LEU A 11 30.02 -39.12 2.09
CA LEU A 11 30.15 -37.83 2.80
C LEU A 11 29.95 -36.63 1.86
N LEU A 12 30.43 -36.72 0.62
CA LEU A 12 30.23 -35.68 -0.42
C LEU A 12 28.77 -35.60 -0.86
N SER A 13 28.03 -36.70 -0.83
CA SER A 13 26.61 -36.75 -1.23
C SER A 13 25.68 -36.12 -0.21
N LEU A 14 26.06 -36.06 1.08
CA LEU A 14 25.31 -35.31 2.12
C LEU A 14 25.47 -33.78 1.99
N VAL A 15 26.37 -33.29 1.13
CA VAL A 15 26.60 -31.85 0.85
C VAL A 15 25.86 -31.39 -0.41
N ALA A 16 25.02 -32.23 -1.01
CA ALA A 16 24.02 -31.76 -1.97
C ALA A 16 22.87 -31.11 -1.19
N GLY A 17 23.07 -29.87 -0.76
CA GLY A 17 22.01 -29.07 -0.16
C GLY A 17 20.82 -29.03 -1.12
N GLU A 18 19.65 -29.46 -0.64
CA GLU A 18 18.40 -29.26 -1.35
C GLU A 18 18.32 -27.79 -1.76
N PRO A 19 18.03 -27.47 -3.04
CA PRO A 19 17.74 -26.10 -3.38
C PRO A 19 16.56 -25.71 -2.49
N LEU A 20 16.77 -24.74 -1.59
CA LEU A 20 15.70 -24.09 -0.86
C LEU A 20 14.80 -23.49 -1.93
N GLN A 21 13.82 -24.30 -2.36
CA GLN A 21 12.88 -24.00 -3.41
C GLN A 21 12.17 -22.74 -2.94
N ALA A 22 12.70 -21.59 -3.36
CA ALA A 22 12.19 -20.28 -3.00
C ALA A 22 10.73 -20.32 -3.42
N GLY A 23 9.83 -20.26 -2.44
CA GLY A 23 8.42 -20.59 -2.58
C GLY A 23 7.83 -19.96 -3.84
N ALA A 24 7.74 -20.76 -4.90
CA ALA A 24 7.30 -20.28 -6.19
C ALA A 24 5.81 -20.01 -6.06
N CYS A 25 5.45 -18.74 -5.96
CA CYS A 25 4.07 -18.34 -5.96
C CYS A 25 3.46 -18.58 -7.33
N GLY A 26 2.83 -19.74 -7.52
CA GLY A 26 2.18 -20.13 -8.76
C GLY A 26 0.85 -19.42 -9.04
N VAL A 27 0.59 -18.25 -8.44
CA VAL A 27 -0.68 -17.54 -8.64
C VAL A 27 -0.63 -16.85 -10.01
N LYS A 28 -1.45 -17.35 -10.95
CA LYS A 28 -1.67 -16.81 -12.30
C LYS A 28 -2.16 -15.35 -12.26
N ALA A 29 -2.35 -14.75 -13.43
CA ALA A 29 -3.03 -13.46 -13.55
C ALA A 29 -4.40 -13.51 -12.83
N CYS A 30 -4.60 -12.62 -11.86
CA CYS A 30 -5.84 -12.53 -11.11
C CYS A 30 -6.90 -11.76 -11.91
N PRO A 31 -8.19 -12.14 -11.82
CA PRO A 31 -9.27 -11.34 -12.38
C PRO A 31 -9.32 -9.97 -11.70
N ARG A 32 -9.71 -8.94 -12.46
CA ARG A 32 -9.93 -7.58 -11.94
C ARG A 32 -11.31 -7.44 -11.28
N LEU A 33 -11.64 -8.35 -10.39
CA LEU A 33 -12.89 -8.36 -9.63
C LEU A 33 -12.72 -7.58 -8.32
N GLN A 34 -13.63 -6.66 -8.03
CA GLN A 34 -13.65 -5.89 -6.77
C GLN A 34 -14.44 -6.64 -5.71
N GLN A 35 -13.73 -7.42 -4.90
CA GLN A 35 -14.27 -8.18 -3.77
C GLN A 35 -13.34 -8.01 -2.56
N PRO A 36 -13.43 -6.87 -1.85
CA PRO A 36 -12.42 -6.47 -0.88
C PRO A 36 -12.20 -7.54 0.20
N GLN A 37 -10.94 -7.77 0.54
CA GLN A 37 -10.52 -8.67 1.62
C GLN A 37 -9.62 -7.91 2.60
N CYS A 38 -9.87 -8.05 3.90
CA CYS A 38 -9.06 -7.47 4.94
C CYS A 38 -8.01 -8.48 5.40
N GLY A 39 -6.74 -8.20 5.14
CA GLY A 39 -5.62 -9.00 5.60
C GLY A 39 -5.37 -8.86 7.10
N SER A 40 -4.71 -9.85 7.69
CA SER A 40 -4.24 -9.83 9.09
C SER A 40 -3.21 -8.74 9.37
N ASP A 41 -2.67 -8.13 8.32
CA ASP A 41 -1.78 -6.97 8.33
C ASP A 41 -2.51 -5.62 8.28
N GLY A 42 -3.86 -5.62 8.30
CA GLY A 42 -4.67 -4.40 8.25
C GLY A 42 -4.76 -3.78 6.84
N VAL A 43 -4.27 -4.47 5.82
CA VAL A 43 -4.32 -4.00 4.43
C VAL A 43 -5.57 -4.54 3.74
N THR A 44 -6.27 -3.68 2.99
CA THR A 44 -7.40 -4.10 2.15
C THR A 44 -6.90 -4.51 0.77
N TYR A 45 -7.13 -5.77 0.41
CA TYR A 45 -6.84 -6.34 -0.89
C TYR A 45 -8.07 -6.26 -1.80
N MET A 46 -7.85 -6.03 -3.10
CA MET A 46 -8.95 -5.93 -4.07
C MET A 46 -9.77 -7.21 -4.17
N ASN A 47 -9.12 -8.38 -4.04
CA ASN A 47 -9.76 -9.69 -3.97
C ASN A 47 -8.82 -10.73 -3.34
N ALA A 48 -9.37 -11.92 -3.07
CA ALA A 48 -8.65 -13.06 -2.48
C ALA A 48 -7.42 -13.46 -3.32
N CYS A 49 -7.56 -13.56 -4.65
CA CYS A 49 -6.45 -13.90 -5.54
C CYS A 49 -5.29 -12.90 -5.42
N ALA A 50 -5.59 -11.60 -5.36
CA ALA A 50 -4.58 -10.56 -5.18
C ALA A 50 -3.89 -10.67 -3.81
N ALA A 51 -4.65 -10.99 -2.75
CA ALA A 51 -4.09 -11.21 -1.41
C ALA A 51 -3.13 -12.41 -1.40
N ASP A 52 -3.56 -13.55 -1.94
CA ASP A 52 -2.76 -14.78 -2.04
C ASP A 52 -1.49 -14.58 -2.87
N LYS A 53 -1.60 -13.85 -3.98
CA LYS A 53 -0.45 -13.53 -4.84
C LYS A 53 0.58 -12.65 -4.13
N ILE A 54 0.13 -11.62 -3.43
CA ILE A 54 1.03 -10.65 -2.77
C ILE A 54 1.67 -11.28 -1.52
N LYS A 55 0.91 -12.08 -0.76
CA LYS A 55 1.35 -12.64 0.53
C LYS A 55 1.84 -14.07 0.42
N CYS A 56 2.08 -14.50 -0.79
CA CYS A 56 2.65 -15.79 -1.08
C CYS A 56 3.99 -15.99 -0.36
N GLY A 57 4.16 -17.17 0.25
CA GLY A 57 5.30 -17.46 1.11
C GLY A 57 5.09 -17.07 2.58
N ASN A 58 4.09 -16.26 2.92
CA ASN A 58 3.72 -15.98 4.30
C ASN A 58 2.66 -16.98 4.80
N ARG A 59 3.10 -18.07 5.45
CA ARG A 59 2.21 -19.12 5.98
C ARG A 59 1.27 -18.66 7.10
N ARG A 60 1.53 -17.50 7.72
CA ARG A 60 0.71 -16.95 8.81
C ARG A 60 -0.25 -15.86 8.31
N PHE A 61 -0.19 -15.52 7.03
CA PHE A 61 -1.10 -14.55 6.46
C PHE A 61 -2.51 -15.14 6.37
N THR A 62 -3.49 -14.39 6.85
CA THR A 62 -4.91 -14.72 6.75
C THR A 62 -5.66 -13.47 6.34
N TYR A 63 -6.83 -13.63 5.75
CA TYR A 63 -7.70 -12.53 5.39
C TYR A 63 -9.17 -12.89 5.64
N LYS A 64 -10.00 -11.86 5.76
CA LYS A 64 -11.46 -11.97 5.91
C LYS A 64 -12.17 -11.14 4.84
N ALA A 65 -13.39 -11.52 4.49
CA ALA A 65 -14.21 -10.75 3.56
C ALA A 65 -14.50 -9.34 4.09
N GLY A 66 -14.49 -8.36 3.19
CA GLY A 66 -14.69 -6.94 3.49
C GLY A 66 -13.39 -6.14 3.55
N SER A 67 -13.51 -4.82 3.65
CA SER A 67 -12.37 -3.92 3.77
C SER A 67 -11.90 -3.81 5.22
N CYS A 68 -10.60 -3.56 5.43
CA CYS A 68 -10.10 -3.23 6.75
C CYS A 68 -10.65 -1.88 7.24
N PRO A 69 -10.85 -1.71 8.56
CA PRO A 69 -11.25 -0.44 9.11
C PRO A 69 -10.16 0.60 8.80
N LYS A 70 -10.53 1.69 8.16
CA LYS A 70 -9.59 2.81 7.96
C LYS A 70 -9.24 3.36 9.35
N PRO A 71 -7.96 3.68 9.63
CA PRO A 71 -7.65 4.49 10.77
C PRO A 71 -8.50 5.75 10.65
N ARG A 72 -9.28 6.05 11.69
CA ARG A 72 -9.90 7.36 11.83
C ARG A 72 -8.76 8.34 12.03
N HIS A 73 -8.19 8.78 10.93
CA HIS A 73 -7.48 10.04 10.92
C HIS A 73 -8.52 11.04 11.43
N PRO A 74 -8.21 11.84 12.47
CA PRO A 74 -8.97 13.06 12.71
C PRO A 74 -9.01 13.73 11.35
N LYS A 75 -10.21 13.95 10.80
CA LYS A 75 -10.36 14.57 9.49
C LYS A 75 -9.40 15.77 9.48
N ALA A 76 -8.35 15.71 8.66
CA ALA A 76 -7.79 16.95 8.15
C ALA A 76 -9.02 17.65 7.58
N ALA A 77 -9.39 18.78 8.16
CA ALA A 77 -10.66 19.45 7.89
C ALA A 77 -10.92 19.36 6.38
N ASP A 78 -12.00 18.67 6.02
CA ASP A 78 -12.54 18.72 4.68
C ASP A 78 -12.89 20.20 4.43
N ASP A 79 -12.00 20.95 3.78
CA ASP A 79 -12.30 22.26 3.17
C ASP A 79 -13.21 22.03 1.95
N SER A 80 -14.38 21.45 2.17
CA SER A 80 -15.38 21.27 1.11
C SER A 80 -16.81 21.48 1.58
N ASP A 81 -17.06 21.65 2.88
CA ASP A 81 -18.40 21.97 3.38
C ASP A 81 -18.32 23.09 4.43
N THR A 82 -18.03 24.31 3.99
CA THR A 82 -18.72 25.58 4.34
C THR A 82 -17.81 26.75 3.97
N ILE A 83 -18.09 27.42 2.85
CA ILE A 83 -17.66 28.81 2.66
C ILE A 83 -18.44 29.63 3.67
N THR A 84 -17.98 29.70 4.92
CA THR A 84 -18.41 30.74 5.84
C THR A 84 -17.58 31.95 5.45
N PHE A 85 -18.14 32.83 4.64
CA PHE A 85 -17.66 34.21 4.61
C PHE A 85 -17.80 34.72 6.05
N PRO A 86 -16.70 35.03 6.77
CA PRO A 86 -16.84 35.61 8.08
C PRO A 86 -17.51 36.98 7.88
N THR A 87 -18.80 37.05 8.22
CA THR A 87 -19.52 38.31 8.32
C THR A 87 -18.80 39.16 9.35
N ALA A 88 -18.07 40.16 8.85
CA ALA A 88 -17.64 41.35 9.57
C ALA A 88 -17.03 41.13 10.97
N VAL A 89 -15.75 40.75 11.02
CA VAL A 89 -14.89 41.31 12.07
C VAL A 89 -14.22 42.53 11.47
N ALA A 90 -14.69 43.70 11.92
CA ALA A 90 -14.17 45.01 11.54
C ALA A 90 -12.65 45.08 11.80
N THR A 91 -11.86 44.87 10.76
CA THR A 91 -10.48 45.33 10.72
C THR A 91 -10.51 46.68 10.02
N PRO A 92 -9.98 47.77 10.62
CA PRO A 92 -9.93 49.05 9.94
C PRO A 92 -8.98 48.88 8.75
N HIS A 93 -9.55 48.77 7.55
CA HIS A 93 -8.79 48.62 6.32
C HIS A 93 -7.85 49.82 6.19
N LEU A 94 -6.56 49.53 6.33
CA LEU A 94 -5.48 50.39 5.87
C LEU A 94 -5.78 50.73 4.39
N ARG A 95 -6.10 52.00 4.09
CA ARG A 95 -6.32 52.45 2.70
C ARG A 95 -4.99 52.41 1.95
N VAL A 96 -4.68 51.27 1.35
CA VAL A 96 -3.69 51.21 0.27
C VAL A 96 -4.40 51.69 -0.99
N ARG A 97 -3.97 52.83 -1.54
CA ARG A 97 -4.48 53.32 -2.83
C ARG A 97 -4.08 52.28 -3.90
N PRO A 98 -5.02 51.74 -4.69
CA PRO A 98 -4.67 50.82 -5.76
C PRO A 98 -3.92 51.58 -6.85
N ALA A 99 -2.73 51.11 -7.19
CA ALA A 99 -2.02 51.50 -8.40
C ALA A 99 -2.64 50.75 -9.59
N THR A 100 -3.81 51.18 -10.04
CA THR A 100 -4.32 50.76 -11.35
C THR A 100 -3.79 51.73 -12.38
N ASP A 101 -2.76 51.25 -13.07
CA ASP A 101 -2.56 51.28 -14.51
C ASP A 101 -3.03 52.51 -15.31
N ARG A 102 -2.09 52.99 -16.12
CA ARG A 102 -2.30 53.94 -17.20
C ARG A 102 -3.26 53.34 -18.24
N LEU A 103 -4.14 54.15 -18.82
CA LEU A 103 -4.25 54.40 -20.28
C LEU A 103 -5.54 55.15 -20.66
N ALA A 104 -5.35 56.29 -21.36
CA ALA A 104 -6.21 57.02 -22.33
C ALA A 104 -7.66 57.39 -21.91
N ASP A 105 -8.20 58.58 -22.17
CA ASP A 105 -8.39 59.25 -23.47
C ASP A 105 -8.99 60.66 -23.23
N ASP A 106 -8.60 61.64 -24.06
CA ASP A 106 -9.04 63.05 -24.23
C ASP A 106 -9.11 64.01 -23.02
#